data_AF-A0A2A9NVA3-F1
#
_entry.id   AF-A0A2A9NVA3-F1
#
_cell.length_a   1.000
_cell.length_b   1.000
_cell.length_c   1.000
_cell.angle_alpha   90.00
_cell.angle_beta   90.00
_cell.angle_gamma   90.00
#
_symmetry.space_group_name_H-M   'P 1'
#
loop_
_entity.id
_entity.type
_entity.pdbx_description
1 polymer ?
#
loop_
_entity_poly.entity_id
_entity_poly.type
_entity_poly.pdbx_seq_one_letter_code
_entity_poly.pdbx_strand_id
1 'polypeptide(L)'
;MANTFHLGYYARGAKITLVVIEHDTSHESGVIVTDLITMDLSTRQGRIKNWYVKLKPRGIDTGPKSADDVKNAITCVLEALKVLHRDPKVYHRDIQWSNVMQNCEDPTQRFLIDWEEATLEPTAAAAGLCRETHAPQVFVDGHGAEVDIWGAGRLITTAGIDNLPEGLLSLGRRMMDGSIQSAAQAAEELKAI
;
A
#
# COMPACT_ATOMS: atom_id res chain seq x y z
N MET A 1 -0.06 1.55 -28.04
CA MET A 1 -0.89 2.41 -27.17
C MET A 1 -2.00 1.54 -26.63
N ALA A 2 -2.15 1.42 -25.32
CA ALA A 2 -3.26 0.67 -24.73
C ALA A 2 -4.50 1.57 -24.77
N ASN A 3 -5.61 1.09 -25.33
CA ASN A 3 -6.88 1.81 -25.25
C ASN A 3 -7.36 1.76 -23.80
N THR A 4 -7.52 2.92 -23.17
CA THR A 4 -8.08 3.04 -21.83
C THR A 4 -9.58 2.84 -21.93
N PHE A 5 -10.09 1.81 -21.25
CA PHE A 5 -11.51 1.57 -21.10
C PHE A 5 -11.87 1.55 -19.61
N HIS A 6 -13.05 2.04 -19.28
CA HIS A 6 -13.59 2.01 -17.92
C HIS A 6 -14.64 0.92 -17.83
N LEU A 7 -14.52 0.05 -16.82
CA LEU A 7 -15.58 -0.91 -16.51
C LEU A 7 -16.64 -0.20 -15.64
N GLY A 8 -17.90 -0.32 -16.04
CA GLY A 8 -19.03 0.27 -15.31
C GLY A 8 -20.18 -0.71 -15.17
N TYR A 9 -21.26 -0.26 -14.52
CA TYR A 9 -22.54 -0.95 -14.54
C TYR A 9 -23.70 0.05 -14.49
N TYR A 10 -24.86 -0.36 -14.97
CA TYR A 10 -26.12 0.33 -14.71
C TYR A 10 -27.22 -0.67 -14.33
N ALA A 11 -28.28 -0.18 -13.69
CA ALA A 11 -29.39 -1.01 -13.25
C ALA A 11 -30.71 -0.53 -13.87
N ARG A 12 -31.54 -1.48 -14.33
CA ARG A 12 -32.93 -1.25 -14.74
C ARG A 12 -33.85 -2.21 -13.98
N GLY A 13 -34.49 -1.70 -12.94
CA GLY A 13 -35.23 -2.53 -11.99
C GLY A 13 -34.28 -3.50 -11.29
N ALA A 14 -34.61 -4.79 -11.31
CA ALA A 14 -33.75 -5.83 -10.74
C ALA A 14 -32.65 -6.32 -11.70
N LYS A 15 -32.54 -5.76 -12.91
CA LYS A 15 -31.51 -6.15 -13.88
C LYS A 15 -30.29 -5.24 -13.73
N ILE A 16 -29.11 -5.82 -13.56
CA ILE A 16 -27.84 -5.10 -13.58
C ILE A 16 -27.12 -5.47 -14.88
N THR A 17 -26.62 -4.47 -15.60
CA THR A 17 -25.80 -4.66 -16.80
C THR A 17 -24.39 -4.14 -16.53
N LEU A 18 -23.39 -5.00 -16.68
CA LEU A 18 -21.99 -4.59 -16.73
C LEU A 18 -21.69 -4.04 -18.11
N VAL A 19 -20.94 -2.94 -18.18
CA VAL A 19 -20.64 -2.23 -19.41
C VAL A 19 -19.16 -1.91 -19.52
N VAL A 20 -18.66 -1.84 -20.76
CA VAL A 20 -17.42 -1.13 -21.08
C VAL A 20 -17.79 0.27 -21.52
N ILE A 21 -17.12 1.25 -20.95
CA ILE A 21 -17.26 2.66 -21.26
C ILE A 21 -15.98 3.09 -21.95
N GLU A 22 -16.10 3.48 -23.21
CA GLU A 22 -15.00 3.92 -24.05
C GLU A 22 -15.21 5.38 -24.44
N HIS A 23 -14.11 6.13 -24.49
CA HIS A 23 -14.14 7.47 -25.05
C HIS A 23 -14.15 7.38 -26.57
N ASP A 24 -15.21 7.87 -27.20
CA ASP A 24 -15.28 7.97 -28.65
C ASP A 24 -14.38 9.12 -29.11
N THR A 25 -13.27 8.79 -29.75
CA THR A 25 -12.35 9.80 -30.27
C THR A 25 -12.87 10.50 -31.53
N SER A 26 -14.01 10.05 -32.08
CA SER A 26 -14.65 10.67 -33.26
C SER A 26 -15.63 11.80 -32.92
N HIS A 27 -16.01 11.99 -31.66
CA HIS A 27 -16.94 13.02 -31.22
C HIS A 27 -16.53 13.66 -29.88
N GLU A 28 -16.52 15.01 -29.79
CA GLU A 28 -16.03 15.80 -28.63
C GLU A 28 -16.68 15.49 -27.26
N SER A 29 -17.75 14.70 -27.22
CA SER A 29 -18.42 14.27 -25.97
C SER A 29 -18.98 12.85 -26.06
N GLY A 30 -18.56 12.08 -27.05
CA GLY A 30 -19.11 10.74 -27.30
C GLY A 30 -18.55 9.75 -26.29
N VAL A 31 -19.40 9.22 -25.43
CA VAL A 31 -19.09 8.04 -24.62
C VAL A 31 -19.79 6.86 -25.27
N ILE A 32 -19.03 5.84 -25.69
CA ILE A 32 -19.58 4.58 -26.15
C ILE A 32 -19.74 3.68 -24.95
N VAL A 33 -20.98 3.28 -24.67
CA VAL A 33 -21.30 2.30 -23.62
C VAL A 33 -21.65 0.98 -24.32
N THR A 34 -20.84 -0.04 -24.11
CA THR A 34 -21.05 -1.38 -24.65
C THR A 34 -21.50 -2.31 -23.53
N ASP A 35 -22.72 -2.84 -23.66
CA ASP A 35 -23.26 -3.85 -22.74
C ASP A 35 -22.48 -5.16 -22.88
N LEU A 36 -21.82 -5.59 -21.79
CA LEU A 36 -21.10 -6.86 -21.74
C LEU A 36 -22.02 -8.01 -21.35
N ILE A 37 -22.73 -7.83 -20.24
CA ILE A 37 -23.57 -8.86 -19.65
C ILE A 37 -24.67 -8.22 -18.81
N THR A 38 -25.90 -8.66 -19.03
CA THR A 38 -27.06 -8.29 -18.21
C THR A 38 -27.47 -9.47 -17.33
N MET A 39 -27.67 -9.19 -16.05
CA MET A 39 -27.99 -10.16 -15.02
C MET A 39 -29.33 -9.81 -14.37
N ASP A 40 -30.20 -10.80 -14.18
CA ASP A 40 -31.45 -10.61 -13.46
C ASP A 40 -31.31 -11.00 -11.98
N LEU A 41 -31.44 -10.02 -11.10
CA LEU A 41 -31.34 -10.15 -9.65
C LEU A 41 -32.71 -10.21 -8.96
N SER A 42 -33.81 -10.33 -9.72
CA SER A 42 -35.19 -10.35 -9.16
C SER A 42 -35.43 -11.56 -8.26
N THR A 43 -34.78 -12.69 -8.54
CA THR A 43 -34.92 -13.92 -7.73
C THR A 43 -33.72 -14.13 -6.82
N ARG A 44 -33.95 -14.76 -5.65
CA ARG A 44 -32.87 -15.20 -4.75
C ARG A 44 -31.88 -16.11 -5.47
N GLN A 45 -32.38 -16.99 -6.35
CA GLN A 45 -31.55 -17.86 -7.16
C GLN A 45 -30.75 -17.08 -8.21
N GLY A 46 -31.34 -16.06 -8.84
CA GLY A 46 -30.66 -15.14 -9.76
C GLY A 46 -29.54 -14.38 -9.08
N ARG A 47 -29.74 -13.88 -7.86
CA ARG A 47 -28.69 -13.24 -7.04
C ARG A 47 -27.53 -14.15 -6.67
N ILE A 48 -27.78 -15.45 -6.51
CA ILE A 48 -26.75 -16.43 -6.11
C ILE A 48 -26.02 -17.00 -7.33
N LYS A 49 -26.72 -17.22 -8.45
CA LYS A 49 -26.15 -17.72 -9.70
C LYS A 49 -25.38 -16.64 -10.48
N ASN A 50 -25.81 -15.38 -10.38
CA ASN A 50 -25.14 -14.27 -11.04
C ASN A 50 -24.01 -13.74 -10.16
N TRP A 51 -22.81 -14.29 -10.43
CA TRP A 51 -21.48 -13.78 -10.08
C TRP A 51 -21.38 -13.19 -8.68
N TYR A 52 -21.17 -14.07 -7.69
CA TYR A 52 -20.58 -13.64 -6.44
C TYR A 52 -19.07 -13.42 -6.65
N VAL A 53 -18.54 -12.36 -6.04
CA VAL A 53 -17.10 -12.20 -5.91
C VAL A 53 -16.65 -13.10 -4.76
N LYS A 54 -15.88 -14.14 -5.06
CA LYS A 54 -15.24 -14.94 -4.02
C LYS A 54 -14.00 -14.20 -3.52
N LEU A 55 -14.19 -13.38 -2.50
CA LEU A 55 -13.08 -12.77 -1.78
C LEU A 55 -12.41 -13.83 -0.91
N LYS A 56 -11.09 -13.88 -0.94
CA LYS A 56 -10.26 -14.59 0.04
C LYS A 56 -9.31 -13.59 0.68
N PRO A 57 -9.00 -13.72 1.98
CA PRO A 57 -7.95 -12.92 2.60
C PRO A 57 -6.64 -13.07 1.81
N ARG A 58 -5.98 -11.94 1.54
CA ARG A 58 -4.63 -11.91 0.96
C ARG A 58 -3.56 -11.63 2.01
N GLY A 59 -3.96 -10.96 3.09
CA GLY A 59 -3.11 -10.58 4.21
C GLY A 59 -3.66 -11.10 5.54
N ILE A 60 -2.78 -11.35 6.50
CA ILE A 60 -3.11 -11.58 7.91
C ILE A 60 -2.31 -10.59 8.74
N ASP A 61 -2.99 -9.89 9.65
CA ASP A 61 -2.35 -9.06 10.67
C ASP A 61 -1.93 -9.93 11.85
N THR A 62 -0.65 -10.28 11.90
CA THR A 62 -0.09 -11.08 13.01
C THR A 62 1.11 -10.43 13.68
N GLY A 63 1.56 -9.27 13.19
CA GLY A 63 2.86 -8.68 13.56
C GLY A 63 4.06 -9.62 13.31
N PRO A 64 5.27 -9.19 13.71
CA PRO A 64 6.46 -10.05 13.73
C PRO A 64 6.44 -10.99 14.95
N LYS A 65 7.00 -12.19 14.82
CA LYS A 65 7.13 -13.17 15.91
C LYS A 65 8.57 -13.56 16.22
N SER A 66 9.53 -13.06 15.43
CA SER A 66 10.96 -13.35 15.55
C SER A 66 11.79 -12.23 14.94
N ALA A 67 13.11 -12.24 15.19
CA ALA A 67 14.04 -11.31 14.55
C ALA A 67 14.04 -11.47 13.02
N ASP A 68 13.92 -12.70 12.52
CA ASP A 68 13.82 -12.99 11.09
C ASP A 68 12.53 -12.42 10.48
N ASP A 69 11.41 -12.49 11.21
CA ASP A 69 10.15 -11.87 10.77
C ASP A 69 10.30 -10.36 10.63
N VAL A 70 10.96 -9.70 11.59
CA VAL A 70 11.27 -8.26 11.50
C VAL A 70 12.13 -8.01 10.26
N LYS A 71 13.23 -8.72 10.10
CA LYS A 71 14.15 -8.55 8.95
C LYS A 71 13.44 -8.75 7.60
N ASN A 72 12.62 -9.78 7.47
CA ASN A 72 11.85 -10.07 6.26
C ASN A 72 10.80 -8.99 5.99
N ALA A 73 10.08 -8.54 7.02
CA ALA A 73 9.11 -7.47 6.91
C ALA A 73 9.75 -6.17 6.44
N ILE A 74 10.85 -5.76 7.06
CA ILE A 74 11.58 -4.54 6.68
C ILE A 74 12.13 -4.67 5.27
N THR A 75 12.65 -5.84 4.88
CA THR A 75 13.10 -6.07 3.50
C THR A 75 11.97 -5.82 2.51
N CYS A 76 10.79 -6.39 2.75
CA CYS A 76 9.63 -6.18 1.88
C CYS A 76 9.18 -4.71 1.83
N VAL A 77 9.15 -4.04 2.99
CA VAL A 77 8.81 -2.61 3.09
C VAL A 77 9.81 -1.77 2.29
N LEU A 78 11.11 -1.97 2.49
CA LEU A 78 12.15 -1.21 1.79
C LEU A 78 12.13 -1.46 0.28
N GLU A 79 11.86 -2.68 -0.18
CA GLU A 79 11.69 -2.97 -1.61
C GLU A 79 10.45 -2.27 -2.20
N ALA A 80 9.34 -2.18 -1.45
CA ALA A 80 8.19 -1.37 -1.87
C ALA A 80 8.54 0.12 -1.93
N LEU A 81 9.19 0.67 -0.90
CA LEU A 81 9.61 2.08 -0.86
C LEU A 81 10.57 2.43 -2.00
N LYS A 82 11.50 1.54 -2.37
CA LYS A 82 12.39 1.70 -3.53
C LYS A 82 11.64 1.87 -4.85
N VAL A 83 10.43 1.33 -4.96
CA VAL A 83 9.56 1.51 -6.14
C VAL A 83 8.78 2.81 -6.03
N LEU A 84 8.17 3.08 -4.86
CA LEU A 84 7.36 4.27 -4.62
C LEU A 84 8.15 5.58 -4.72
N HIS A 85 9.39 5.59 -4.25
CA HIS A 85 10.25 6.79 -4.24
C HIS A 85 10.90 7.07 -5.61
N ARG A 86 10.52 6.33 -6.66
CA ARG A 86 10.87 6.65 -8.07
C ARG A 86 9.89 7.64 -8.64
N ASP A 87 10.22 8.26 -9.77
CA ASP A 87 9.34 9.22 -10.43
C ASP A 87 8.09 8.55 -11.03
N PRO A 88 6.86 9.04 -10.75
CA PRO A 88 6.52 10.10 -9.80
C PRO A 88 6.59 9.64 -8.34
N LYS A 89 7.24 10.44 -7.48
CA LYS A 89 7.51 10.03 -6.09
C LYS A 89 6.23 10.00 -5.25
N VAL A 90 5.92 8.83 -4.71
CA VAL A 90 4.84 8.61 -3.75
C VAL A 90 5.43 8.36 -2.38
N TYR A 91 4.92 9.05 -1.37
CA TYR A 91 5.27 8.85 0.04
C TYR A 91 4.08 8.27 0.80
N HIS A 92 4.27 7.18 1.53
CA HIS A 92 3.18 6.50 2.25
C HIS A 92 2.74 7.27 3.50
N ARG A 93 3.68 7.92 4.20
CA ARG A 93 3.52 8.73 5.43
C ARG A 93 3.04 7.99 6.67
N ASP A 94 2.35 6.86 6.53
CA ASP A 94 1.82 6.04 7.64
C ASP A 94 2.40 4.61 7.66
N ILE A 95 3.72 4.48 7.78
CA ILE A 95 4.38 3.17 7.89
C ILE A 95 4.34 2.69 9.35
N GLN A 96 3.42 1.76 9.64
CA GLN A 96 3.21 1.16 10.96
C GLN A 96 2.93 -0.35 10.86
N TRP A 97 3.07 -1.09 11.97
CA TRP A 97 2.91 -2.55 11.96
C TRP A 97 1.49 -2.99 11.53
N SER A 98 0.46 -2.21 11.89
CA SER A 98 -0.93 -2.42 11.44
C SER A 98 -1.08 -2.36 9.91
N ASN A 99 -0.16 -1.66 9.24
CA ASN A 99 -0.18 -1.42 7.80
C ASN A 99 0.77 -2.37 7.05
N VAL A 100 1.36 -3.37 7.73
CA VAL A 100 2.27 -4.38 7.17
C VAL A 100 1.65 -5.77 7.34
N MET A 101 1.14 -6.33 6.23
CA MET A 101 0.36 -7.56 6.23
C MET A 101 1.20 -8.79 5.85
N GLN A 102 1.02 -9.92 6.54
CA GLN A 102 1.56 -11.22 6.12
C GLN A 102 0.81 -11.79 4.94
N ASN A 103 1.51 -12.13 3.86
CA ASN A 103 0.91 -12.79 2.72
C ASN A 103 0.41 -14.20 3.11
N CYS A 104 -0.86 -14.49 2.82
CA CYS A 104 -1.48 -15.78 3.11
C CYS A 104 -0.90 -16.95 2.30
N GLU A 105 -0.32 -16.68 1.13
CA GLU A 105 0.23 -17.69 0.21
C GLU A 105 1.73 -17.91 0.44
N ASP A 106 2.44 -16.89 0.91
CA ASP A 106 3.86 -16.96 1.27
C ASP A 106 4.09 -16.28 2.63
N PRO A 107 4.20 -17.06 3.73
CA PRO A 107 4.41 -16.54 5.07
C PRO A 107 5.70 -15.73 5.25
N THR A 108 6.67 -15.82 4.32
CA THR A 108 7.92 -15.04 4.39
C THR A 108 7.77 -13.64 3.80
N GLN A 109 6.72 -13.39 3.01
CA GLN A 109 6.46 -12.10 2.39
C GLN A 109 5.55 -11.21 3.22
N ARG A 110 5.80 -9.91 3.16
CA ARG A 110 4.95 -8.85 3.70
C ARG A 110 4.61 -7.84 2.61
N PHE A 111 3.51 -7.13 2.78
CA PHE A 111 3.14 -6.04 1.89
C PHE A 111 2.49 -4.89 2.66
N LEU A 112 2.65 -3.67 2.12
CA LEU A 112 2.05 -2.46 2.67
C LEU A 112 0.59 -2.31 2.23
N ILE A 113 -0.23 -1.81 3.14
CA ILE A 113 -1.63 -1.44 2.93
C ILE A 113 -1.87 -0.03 3.50
N ASP A 114 -3.12 0.43 3.42
CA ASP A 114 -3.58 1.67 4.05
C ASP A 114 -2.92 2.93 3.46
N TRP A 115 -3.23 3.16 2.18
CA TRP A 115 -2.66 4.23 1.37
C TRP A 115 -3.43 5.55 1.49
N GLU A 116 -4.35 5.68 2.45
CA GLU A 116 -5.20 6.88 2.60
C GLU A 116 -4.38 8.13 2.91
N GLU A 117 -3.27 7.94 3.62
CA GLU A 117 -2.32 9.00 3.95
C GLU A 117 -1.21 9.15 2.90
N ALA A 118 -1.22 8.41 1.80
CA ALA A 118 -0.18 8.55 0.78
C ALA A 118 -0.27 9.89 0.02
N THR A 119 0.87 10.46 -0.39
CA THR A 119 0.92 11.74 -1.11
C THR A 119 1.98 11.75 -2.21
N LEU A 120 1.84 12.70 -3.14
CA LEU A 120 2.83 13.06 -4.16
C LEU A 120 3.51 14.39 -3.81
N GLU A 121 4.60 14.71 -4.49
CA GLU A 121 5.21 16.05 -4.45
C GLU A 121 4.35 17.08 -5.24
N PRO A 122 4.25 18.35 -4.79
CA PRO A 122 4.73 18.88 -3.50
C PRO A 122 3.86 18.40 -2.33
N THR A 123 4.51 18.08 -1.20
CA THR A 123 3.85 17.51 -0.03
C THR A 123 3.36 18.58 0.95
N ALA A 124 2.17 18.38 1.50
CA ALA A 124 1.62 19.20 2.58
C ALA A 124 1.69 18.45 3.92
N ALA A 125 1.84 19.19 5.02
CA ALA A 125 1.90 18.66 6.37
C ALA A 125 0.67 17.80 6.72
N ALA A 126 0.91 16.62 7.28
CA ALA A 126 -0.13 15.67 7.68
C ALA A 126 -0.56 15.91 9.14
N ALA A 127 -1.40 16.92 9.37
CA ALA A 127 -1.81 17.33 10.71
C ALA A 127 -2.65 16.27 11.48
N GLY A 128 -3.27 15.31 10.78
CA GLY A 128 -4.08 14.26 11.38
C GLY A 128 -3.28 13.09 11.98
N LEU A 129 -1.98 13.00 11.69
CA LEU A 129 -1.12 11.91 12.16
C LEU A 129 -0.67 12.13 13.62
N CYS A 130 -0.30 11.03 14.28
CA CYS A 130 0.09 11.03 15.68
C CYS A 130 1.58 11.35 15.86
N ARG A 131 1.91 12.45 16.56
CA ARG A 131 3.28 12.99 16.69
C ARG A 131 4.24 12.05 17.42
N GLU A 132 3.73 11.20 18.29
CA GLU A 132 4.50 10.23 19.08
C GLU A 132 4.87 8.99 18.26
N THR A 133 4.19 8.77 17.14
CA THR A 133 4.31 7.54 16.35
C THR A 133 4.78 7.76 14.92
N HIS A 134 4.91 9.02 14.48
CA HIS A 134 5.28 9.40 13.12
C HIS A 134 6.53 10.28 13.07
N ALA A 135 7.13 10.34 11.87
CA ALA A 135 8.29 11.17 11.61
C ALA A 135 8.00 12.65 11.89
N PRO A 136 8.85 13.39 12.62
CA PRO A 136 8.63 14.81 12.89
C PRO A 136 8.42 15.65 11.62
N GLN A 137 9.11 15.29 10.53
CA GLN A 137 9.07 15.96 9.23
C GLN A 137 7.71 15.84 8.53
N VAL A 138 6.91 14.80 8.81
CA VAL A 138 5.59 14.63 8.18
C VAL A 138 4.63 15.78 8.52
N PHE A 139 4.89 16.49 9.61
CA PHE A 139 4.13 17.66 10.08
C PHE A 139 4.63 18.99 9.50
N VAL A 140 5.53 18.95 8.53
CA VAL A 140 6.09 20.12 7.83
C VAL A 140 5.84 19.95 6.33
N ASP A 141 5.48 21.04 5.65
CA ASP A 141 5.34 21.04 4.19
C ASP A 141 6.69 20.73 3.52
N GLY A 142 6.66 20.07 2.37
CA GLY A 142 7.86 19.76 1.59
C GLY A 142 8.72 18.61 2.14
N HIS A 143 8.15 17.76 3.00
CA HIS A 143 8.81 16.50 3.38
C HIS A 143 8.89 15.52 2.20
N GLY A 144 9.88 14.64 2.25
CA GLY A 144 10.15 13.64 1.21
C GLY A 144 10.20 12.21 1.75
N ALA A 145 11.02 11.38 1.09
CA ALA A 145 11.18 9.95 1.39
C ALA A 145 11.61 9.66 2.83
N GLU A 146 12.21 10.63 3.53
CA GLU A 146 12.67 10.50 4.90
C GLU A 146 11.55 10.12 5.87
N VAL A 147 10.29 10.49 5.60
CA VAL A 147 9.17 10.13 6.49
C VAL A 147 8.87 8.63 6.47
N ASP A 148 8.95 8.00 5.29
CA ASP A 148 8.74 6.56 5.14
C ASP A 148 9.93 5.75 5.67
N ILE A 149 11.15 6.26 5.46
CA ILE A 149 12.38 5.66 5.99
C ILE A 149 12.36 5.70 7.51
N TRP A 150 11.97 6.83 8.11
CA TRP A 150 11.80 6.95 9.54
C TRP A 150 10.77 5.94 10.07
N GLY A 151 9.62 5.80 9.38
CA GLY A 151 8.58 4.84 9.75
C GLY A 151 9.08 3.40 9.71
N ALA A 152 9.82 3.01 8.67
CA ALA A 152 10.47 1.71 8.59
C ALA A 152 11.51 1.49 9.71
N GLY A 153 12.27 2.53 10.09
CA GLY A 153 13.16 2.49 11.24
C GLY A 153 12.42 2.28 12.55
N ARG A 154 11.25 2.91 12.70
CA ARG A 154 10.40 2.75 13.87
C ARG A 154 9.83 1.34 14.00
N LEU A 155 9.43 0.70 12.89
CA LEU A 155 8.99 -0.70 12.89
C LEU A 155 10.03 -1.61 13.58
N ILE A 156 11.32 -1.40 13.28
CA ILE A 156 12.43 -2.14 13.91
C ILE A 156 12.49 -1.86 15.42
N THR A 157 12.55 -0.58 15.80
CA THR A 157 12.81 -0.19 17.20
C THR A 157 11.63 -0.47 18.13
N THR A 158 10.43 -0.65 17.58
CA THR A 158 9.21 -0.97 18.34
C THR A 158 8.66 -2.37 18.02
N ALA A 159 9.48 -3.28 17.49
CA ALA A 159 9.02 -4.61 17.07
C ALA A 159 8.53 -5.51 18.22
N GLY A 160 8.90 -5.22 19.47
CA GLY A 160 8.49 -6.02 20.64
C GLY A 160 9.07 -7.43 20.67
N ILE A 161 10.16 -7.68 19.92
CA ILE A 161 10.87 -8.96 19.88
C ILE A 161 12.04 -8.95 20.85
N ASP A 162 12.08 -9.93 21.75
CA ASP A 162 13.20 -10.12 22.68
C ASP A 162 14.49 -10.46 21.93
N ASN A 163 15.62 -9.90 22.38
CA ASN A 163 16.96 -10.15 21.83
C ASN A 163 17.11 -9.86 20.34
N LEU A 164 16.49 -8.78 19.83
CA LEU A 164 16.71 -8.32 18.47
C LEU A 164 18.21 -8.02 18.24
N PRO A 165 18.82 -8.45 17.11
CA PRO A 165 20.23 -8.21 16.86
C PRO A 165 20.59 -6.72 16.94
N GLU A 166 21.67 -6.37 17.65
CA GLU A 166 22.06 -4.96 17.83
C GLU A 166 22.34 -4.25 16.51
N GLY A 167 22.85 -4.96 15.49
CA GLY A 167 23.01 -4.41 14.15
C GLY A 167 21.68 -3.94 13.54
N LEU A 168 20.60 -4.71 13.74
CA LEU A 168 19.26 -4.36 13.26
C LEU A 168 18.70 -3.16 14.03
N LEU A 169 18.82 -3.15 15.36
CA LEU A 169 18.42 -2.00 16.19
C LEU A 169 19.19 -0.72 15.82
N SER A 170 20.50 -0.83 15.60
CA SER A 170 21.36 0.27 15.19
C SER A 170 20.92 0.84 13.83
N LEU A 171 20.62 -0.01 12.86
CA LEU A 171 20.07 0.40 11.57
C LEU A 171 18.73 1.14 11.75
N GLY A 172 17.82 0.60 12.55
CA GLY A 172 16.52 1.24 12.82
C GLY A 172 16.66 2.64 13.43
N ARG A 173 17.57 2.82 14.41
CA ARG A 173 17.86 4.14 15.00
C ARG A 173 18.42 5.12 13.96
N ARG A 174 19.35 4.66 13.11
CA ARG A 174 19.95 5.45 12.02
C ARG A 174 18.96 5.85 10.92
N MET A 175 17.94 5.03 10.69
CA MET A 175 16.83 5.38 9.80
C MET A 175 15.97 6.50 10.41
N MET A 176 15.79 6.49 11.74
CA MET A 176 14.99 7.49 12.45
C MET A 176 15.73 8.81 12.72
N ASP A 177 17.05 8.81 12.83
CA ASP A 177 17.86 10.02 13.05
C ASP A 177 18.28 10.74 11.75
N GLY A 178 17.93 10.16 10.59
CA GLY A 178 18.25 10.71 9.27
C GLY A 178 19.63 10.30 8.74
N SER A 179 20.38 9.43 9.41
CA SER A 179 21.65 8.91 8.88
C SER A 179 21.47 8.04 7.63
N ILE A 180 20.29 7.45 7.44
CA ILE A 180 19.90 6.73 6.22
C ILE A 180 19.02 7.62 5.36
N GLN A 181 19.45 7.88 4.13
CA GLN A 181 18.86 8.89 3.24
C GLN A 181 17.91 8.30 2.18
N SER A 182 17.93 6.98 1.99
CA SER A 182 17.06 6.31 1.01
C SER A 182 16.69 4.89 1.41
N ALA A 183 15.55 4.40 0.91
CA ALA A 183 15.18 3.00 1.06
C ALA A 183 16.20 2.04 0.41
N ALA A 184 16.85 2.47 -0.68
CA ALA A 184 17.91 1.70 -1.32
C ALA A 184 19.14 1.52 -0.40
N GLN A 185 19.59 2.61 0.25
CA GLN A 185 20.67 2.54 1.24
C GLN A 185 20.29 1.63 2.41
N ALA A 186 19.09 1.81 2.98
CA ALA A 186 18.60 0.97 4.07
C ALA A 186 18.61 -0.52 3.70
N ALA A 187 18.17 -0.85 2.48
CA ALA A 187 18.08 -2.23 2.00
C ALA A 187 19.47 -2.86 1.82
N GLU A 188 20.46 -2.11 1.34
CA GLU A 188 21.83 -2.61 1.21
C GLU A 188 22.46 -2.85 2.59
N GLU A 189 22.28 -1.94 3.55
CA GLU A 189 22.79 -2.13 4.91
C GLU A 189 22.09 -3.29 5.63
N LEU A 190 20.78 -3.49 5.42
CA LEU A 190 20.03 -4.60 6.00
C LEU A 190 20.53 -5.97 5.53
N LYS A 191 21.02 -6.08 4.29
CA LYS A 191 21.59 -7.33 3.76
C LYS A 191 22.91 -7.73 4.43
N ALA A 192 23.62 -6.77 5.02
CA ALA A 192 24.90 -6.99 5.68
C ALA A 192 24.75 -7.44 7.16
N ILE A 193 23.53 -7.35 7.69
CA ILE A 193 23.11 -7.86 9.01
C ILE A 193 22.60 -9.28 8.82
#